data_AF-A0A504I324-F1
#
_entry.id   AF-A0A504I324-F1
#
_cell.length_a   1.000
_cell.length_b   1.000
_cell.length_c   1.000
_cell.angle_alpha   90.00
_cell.angle_beta   90.00
_cell.angle_gamma   90.00
#
_symmetry.space_group_name_H-M   'P 1'
#
loop_
_entity.id
_entity.type
_entity.pdbx_description
1 polymer ?
#
loop_
_entity_poly.entity_id
_entity_poly.type
_entity_poly.pdbx_seq_one_letter_code
_entity_poly.pdbx_strand_id
1 'polypeptide(L)'
;TAADQPQLVLDRTSVPNGTPISGTLVTRRGLISSVLLIDHKGMVFNLDDRIVTGSDKATFRIPIGLGAADKAAGKSVPQIILVITGPRDIQSAAFSDPTPASALLPKIIEEVETDGSRFSATAKYFRLGG
;
A
#
# COMPACT_ATOMS: atom_id res chain seq x y z
N THR A 1 14.69 2.32 18.20
CA THR A 1 13.33 2.41 18.80
C THR A 1 12.31 2.31 17.70
N ALA A 2 11.21 1.58 17.91
CA ALA A 2 10.17 1.29 16.91
C ALA A 2 9.38 2.52 16.39
N ALA A 3 9.80 3.73 16.73
CA ALA A 3 9.08 4.99 16.46
C ALA A 3 9.21 5.50 15.02
N ASP A 4 10.12 4.94 14.22
CA ASP A 4 10.28 5.29 12.81
C ASP A 4 9.49 4.36 11.87
N GLN A 5 8.82 3.32 12.39
CA GLN A 5 8.01 2.40 11.57
C GLN A 5 6.59 2.97 11.37
N PRO A 6 6.08 3.05 10.12
CA PRO A 6 4.71 3.47 9.87
C PRO A 6 3.72 2.50 10.53
N GLN A 7 2.67 3.05 11.14
CA GLN A 7 1.56 2.28 11.68
C GLN A 7 0.38 2.31 10.71
N LEU A 8 0.14 1.20 10.04
CA LEU A 8 -1.00 0.99 9.16
C LEU A 8 -2.08 0.19 9.90
N VAL A 9 -3.30 0.73 9.96
CA VAL A 9 -4.49 0.07 10.52
C VAL A 9 -5.57 0.05 9.45
N LEU A 10 -6.12 -1.13 9.17
CA LEU A 10 -7.26 -1.29 8.26
C LEU A 10 -8.55 -1.36 9.09
N ASP A 11 -9.61 -0.69 8.64
CA ASP A 11 -10.91 -0.71 9.32
C ASP A 11 -11.55 -2.11 9.31
N ARG A 12 -11.22 -2.91 8.28
CA ARG A 12 -11.63 -4.31 8.14
C ARG A 12 -10.63 -5.07 7.27
N THR A 13 -10.53 -6.37 7.51
CA THR A 13 -9.67 -7.28 6.73
C THR A 13 -10.46 -8.24 5.84
N SER A 14 -11.79 -8.17 5.86
CA SER A 14 -12.71 -8.83 4.93
C SER A 14 -13.55 -7.75 4.25
N VAL A 15 -13.23 -7.47 2.98
CA VAL A 15 -13.80 -6.37 2.20
C VAL A 15 -14.70 -6.94 1.12
N PRO A 16 -16.03 -6.74 1.19
CA PRO A 16 -16.93 -7.14 0.11
C PRO A 16 -16.56 -6.46 -1.21
N ASN A 17 -16.78 -7.17 -2.32
CA ASN A 17 -16.50 -6.61 -3.64
C ASN A 17 -17.29 -5.30 -3.89
N GLY A 18 -16.60 -4.25 -4.35
CA GLY A 18 -17.19 -2.93 -4.63
C GLY A 18 -17.35 -2.05 -3.40
N THR A 19 -16.98 -2.53 -2.21
CA THR A 19 -16.87 -1.68 -1.01
C THR A 19 -15.45 -1.14 -0.88
N PRO A 20 -15.27 0.11 -0.43
CA PRO A 20 -13.94 0.68 -0.32
C PRO A 20 -13.14 0.04 0.81
N ILE A 21 -11.85 -0.20 0.58
CA ILE A 21 -10.90 -0.45 1.66
C ILE A 21 -10.55 0.89 2.31
N SER A 22 -10.65 0.95 3.63
CA SER A 22 -10.42 2.17 4.40
C SER A 22 -9.52 1.86 5.58
N GLY A 23 -8.85 2.89 6.06
CA GLY A 23 -7.97 2.76 7.19
C GLY A 23 -7.18 4.02 7.46
N THR A 24 -6.17 3.85 8.29
CA THR A 24 -5.38 4.95 8.81
C THR A 24 -3.90 4.62 8.79
N LEU A 25 -3.10 5.60 8.42
CA LEU A 25 -1.65 5.54 8.41
C LEU A 25 -1.13 6.62 9.36
N VAL A 26 -0.39 6.21 10.38
CA VAL A 26 0.34 7.13 11.28
C VAL A 26 1.82 6.99 10.97
N THR A 27 2.45 8.13 10.69
CA THR A 27 3.89 8.23 10.43
C THR A 27 4.48 9.35 11.29
N ARG A 28 5.78 9.29 11.55
CA ARG A 28 6.48 10.36 12.24
C ARG A 28 6.53 11.61 11.37
N ARG A 29 6.41 12.80 11.98
CA ARG A 29 6.54 14.08 11.28
C ARG A 29 7.86 14.18 10.51
N GLY A 30 7.79 14.69 9.28
CA GLY A 30 8.94 14.89 8.40
C GLY A 30 9.33 13.65 7.58
N LEU A 31 8.64 12.52 7.75
CA LEU A 31 8.79 11.36 6.88
C LEU A 31 7.72 11.35 5.80
N ILE A 32 8.08 10.85 4.63
CA ILE A 32 7.19 10.67 3.48
C ILE A 32 6.89 9.19 3.33
N SER A 33 5.64 8.86 3.00
CA SER A 33 5.16 7.49 2.88
C SER A 33 4.69 7.22 1.46
N SER A 34 5.24 6.18 0.83
CA SER A 34 4.68 5.57 -0.37
C SER A 34 3.74 4.44 0.04
N VAL A 35 2.51 4.44 -0.49
CA VAL A 35 1.46 3.46 -0.20
C VAL A 35 1.15 2.68 -1.47
N LEU A 36 1.36 1.37 -1.40
CA LEU A 36 1.22 0.45 -2.52
C LEU A 36 0.17 -0.61 -2.20
N LEU A 37 -0.68 -0.93 -3.17
CA LEU A 37 -1.54 -2.12 -3.14
C LEU A 37 -0.94 -3.20 -4.03
N ILE A 38 -0.78 -4.40 -3.50
CA ILE A 38 -0.40 -5.61 -4.26
C ILE A 38 -1.61 -6.52 -4.31
N ASP A 39 -2.09 -6.81 -5.51
CA ASP A 39 -3.22 -7.70 -5.73
C ASP A 39 -2.82 -9.19 -5.73
N HIS A 40 -3.81 -10.08 -5.80
CA HIS A 40 -3.59 -11.53 -5.83
C HIS A 40 -2.88 -12.04 -7.09
N LYS A 41 -2.76 -11.21 -8.12
CA LYS A 41 -2.03 -11.50 -9.37
C LYS A 41 -0.60 -10.97 -9.32
N GLY A 42 -0.21 -10.32 -8.22
CA GLY A 42 1.11 -9.72 -8.05
C GLY A 42 1.27 -8.39 -8.79
N MET A 43 0.17 -7.73 -9.17
CA MET A 43 0.20 -6.39 -9.73
C MET A 43 0.23 -5.37 -8.60
N VAL A 44 1.05 -4.34 -8.74
CA VAL A 44 1.20 -3.25 -7.79
C VAL A 44 0.53 -1.99 -8.33
N PHE A 45 -0.21 -1.31 -7.46
CA PHE A 45 -0.86 -0.04 -7.72
C PHE A 45 -0.33 0.98 -6.72
N ASN A 46 0.04 2.17 -7.20
CA ASN A 46 0.34 3.30 -6.34
C ASN A 46 -0.97 3.90 -5.80
N LEU A 47 -1.02 4.18 -4.50
CA LEU A 47 -2.19 4.71 -3.81
C LEU A 47 -1.95 6.10 -3.20
N ASP A 48 -0.82 6.75 -3.49
CA ASP A 48 -0.40 8.00 -2.85
C ASP A 48 -1.44 9.11 -3.05
N ASP A 49 -2.00 9.23 -4.25
CA ASP A 49 -3.09 10.17 -4.59
C ASP A 49 -4.41 9.90 -3.88
N ARG A 50 -4.52 8.76 -3.17
CA ARG A 50 -5.71 8.36 -2.41
C ARG A 50 -5.53 8.54 -0.91
N ILE A 51 -4.37 9.00 -0.47
CA ILE A 51 -4.05 9.28 0.92
C ILE A 51 -4.41 10.73 1.24
N VAL A 52 -5.28 10.93 2.23
CA VAL A 52 -5.62 12.26 2.74
C VAL A 52 -4.79 12.51 4.00
N THR A 53 -3.84 13.44 3.90
CA THR A 53 -2.93 13.79 4.99
C THR A 53 -3.59 14.75 5.98
N GLY A 54 -3.51 14.41 7.27
CA GLY A 54 -3.80 15.30 8.40
C GLY A 54 -2.51 15.65 9.16
N SER A 55 -2.60 16.44 10.24
CA SER A 55 -1.43 16.96 10.97
C SER A 55 -0.48 15.88 11.51
N ASP A 56 -1.02 14.73 11.94
CA ASP A 56 -0.26 13.63 12.57
C ASP A 56 -0.70 12.23 12.09
N LYS A 57 -1.70 12.19 11.20
CA LYS A 57 -2.35 10.95 10.74
C LYS A 57 -2.89 11.17 9.35
N ALA A 58 -2.68 10.19 8.49
CA ALA A 58 -3.35 10.11 7.21
C ALA A 58 -4.49 9.09 7.26
N THR A 59 -5.54 9.36 6.50
CA THR A 59 -6.66 8.44 6.31
C THR A 59 -6.81 8.15 4.84
N PHE A 60 -7.31 6.97 4.51
CA PHE A 60 -7.60 6.61 3.14
C PHE A 60 -8.92 5.88 3.04
N ARG A 61 -9.58 6.04 1.89
CA ARG A 61 -10.81 5.35 1.51
C ARG A 61 -10.74 5.11 0.01
N ILE A 62 -10.31 3.91 -0.37
CA ILE A 62 -9.96 3.58 -1.75
C ILE A 62 -11.07 2.70 -2.33
N PRO A 63 -11.78 3.15 -3.37
CA PRO A 63 -12.67 2.28 -4.13
C PRO A 63 -11.89 1.10 -4.69
N ILE A 64 -12.33 -0.13 -4.40
CA ILE A 64 -11.67 -1.34 -4.86
C ILE A 64 -12.72 -2.37 -5.28
N GLY A 65 -12.39 -3.16 -6.29
CA GLY A 65 -13.26 -4.18 -6.82
C GLY A 65 -12.49 -5.25 -7.59
N LEU A 66 -13.09 -6.43 -7.69
CA LEU A 66 -12.61 -7.54 -8.47
C LEU A 66 -12.86 -7.32 -9.96
N GLY A 67 -11.92 -7.77 -10.79
CA GLY A 67 -12.15 -7.93 -12.21
C GLY A 67 -13.26 -8.95 -12.49
N ALA A 68 -13.84 -8.91 -13.70
CA ALA A 68 -15.01 -9.70 -14.06
C ALA A 68 -14.83 -11.21 -13.80
N ALA A 69 -13.67 -11.78 -14.14
CA ALA A 69 -13.38 -13.19 -13.92
C ALA A 69 -13.34 -13.57 -12.44
N ASP A 70 -12.65 -12.78 -11.61
CA ASP A 70 -12.54 -13.03 -10.16
C ASP A 70 -13.91 -12.85 -9.48
N LYS A 71 -14.71 -11.88 -9.92
CA LYS A 71 -16.08 -11.67 -9.46
C LYS A 71 -16.98 -12.86 -9.82
N ALA A 72 -16.89 -13.38 -11.04
CA ALA A 72 -17.65 -14.54 -11.49
C ALA A 72 -17.28 -15.82 -10.71
N ALA A 73 -16.01 -15.95 -10.29
CA ALA A 73 -15.58 -17.06 -9.45
C ALA A 73 -16.17 -17.02 -8.03
N GLY A 74 -16.69 -15.86 -7.57
CA GLY A 74 -17.38 -15.71 -6.29
C GLY A 74 -16.50 -15.95 -5.06
N LYS A 75 -15.17 -15.91 -5.21
CA LYS A 75 -14.22 -16.17 -4.11
C LYS A 75 -13.57 -14.88 -3.64
N SER A 76 -13.28 -14.83 -2.33
CA SER A 76 -12.43 -13.78 -1.78
C SER A 76 -10.98 -14.03 -2.17
N VAL A 77 -10.29 -13.00 -2.68
CA VAL A 77 -8.88 -13.06 -3.10
C VAL A 77 -7.99 -12.29 -2.10
N PRO A 78 -6.73 -12.70 -1.92
CA PRO A 78 -5.79 -12.02 -1.03
C PRO A 78 -5.33 -10.69 -1.62
N GLN A 79 -5.08 -9.70 -0.77
CA GLN A 79 -4.55 -8.39 -1.13
C GLN A 79 -3.59 -7.92 -0.03
N ILE A 80 -2.60 -7.10 -0.38
CA ILE A 80 -1.64 -6.54 0.57
C ILE A 80 -1.54 -5.03 0.36
N ILE A 81 -1.70 -4.23 1.41
CA ILE A 81 -1.26 -2.84 1.41
C ILE A 81 0.14 -2.80 2.03
N LEU A 82 1.12 -2.34 1.26
CA LEU A 82 2.50 -2.11 1.66
C LEU A 82 2.72 -0.61 1.80
N VAL A 83 3.25 -0.18 2.93
CA VAL A 83 3.67 1.20 3.15
C VAL A 83 5.16 1.22 3.43
N ILE A 84 5.87 2.05 2.69
CA ILE A 84 7.30 2.29 2.88
C ILE A 84 7.46 3.76 3.22
N THR A 85 8.26 4.06 4.23
CA THR A 85 8.39 5.41 4.78
C THR A 85 9.85 5.76 4.97
N GLY A 86 10.23 6.98 4.60
CA GLY A 86 11.60 7.47 4.73
C GLY A 86 11.69 8.99 4.71
N PRO A 87 12.91 9.54 4.77
CA PRO A 87 13.14 10.98 4.78
C PRO A 87 12.93 11.66 3.41
N ARG A 88 12.75 10.87 2.34
CA ARG A 88 12.52 11.31 0.96
C ARG A 88 11.60 10.33 0.23
N ASP A 89 11.12 10.74 -0.93
CA ASP A 89 10.33 9.91 -1.84
C ASP A 89 11.13 8.73 -2.41
N ILE A 90 10.45 7.60 -2.59
CA ILE A 90 10.96 6.45 -3.35
C ILE A 90 10.58 6.67 -4.81
N GLN A 91 11.56 7.02 -5.64
CA GLN A 91 11.35 7.34 -7.05
C GLN A 91 10.81 6.14 -7.81
N SER A 92 11.27 4.94 -7.50
CA SER A 92 10.76 3.71 -8.11
C SER A 92 9.27 3.48 -7.83
N ALA A 93 8.72 4.05 -6.76
CA ALA A 93 7.30 3.95 -6.42
C ALA A 93 6.42 5.00 -7.13
N ALA A 94 7.00 6.00 -7.79
CA ALA A 94 6.28 7.05 -8.51
C ALA A 94 5.90 6.60 -9.93
N PHE A 95 4.98 5.64 -10.03
CA PHE A 95 4.45 5.10 -11.30
C PHE A 95 2.94 5.28 -11.41
N SER A 96 2.42 5.45 -12.62
CA SER A 96 0.99 5.62 -12.89
C SER A 96 0.29 4.33 -13.31
N ASP A 97 0.97 3.47 -14.06
CA ASP A 97 0.40 2.24 -14.60
C ASP A 97 0.64 1.05 -13.66
N PRO A 98 -0.36 0.16 -13.46
CA PRO A 98 -0.17 -1.03 -12.66
C PRO A 98 1.04 -1.84 -13.11
N THR A 99 1.96 -2.11 -12.18
CA THR A 99 3.28 -2.68 -12.49
C THR A 99 3.47 -4.01 -11.75
N PRO A 100 4.05 -5.06 -12.37
CA PRO A 100 4.30 -6.32 -11.68
C PRO A 100 5.23 -6.14 -10.48
N ALA A 101 4.89 -6.74 -9.33
CA ALA A 101 5.69 -6.68 -8.11
C ALA A 101 7.10 -7.23 -8.29
N SER A 102 7.24 -8.26 -9.13
CA SER A 102 8.54 -8.85 -9.50
C SER A 102 9.47 -7.90 -10.26
N ALA A 103 8.91 -6.91 -10.97
CA ALA A 103 9.68 -5.88 -11.66
C ALA A 103 9.91 -4.63 -10.80
N LEU A 104 8.97 -4.32 -9.90
CA LEU A 104 8.98 -3.11 -9.08
C LEU A 104 9.77 -3.26 -7.77
N LEU A 105 9.48 -4.30 -6.98
CA LEU A 105 10.03 -4.44 -5.64
C LEU A 105 11.57 -4.54 -5.63
N PRO A 106 12.23 -5.26 -6.55
CA PRO A 106 13.69 -5.26 -6.60
C PRO A 106 14.29 -3.87 -6.80
N LYS A 107 13.67 -3.01 -7.62
CA LYS A 107 14.14 -1.63 -7.84
C LYS A 107 14.00 -0.78 -6.58
N ILE A 108 12.87 -0.92 -5.88
CA ILE A 108 12.65 -0.23 -4.59
C ILE A 108 13.69 -0.67 -3.56
N ILE A 109 14.00 -1.97 -3.49
CA ILE A 109 15.01 -2.51 -2.57
C ILE A 109 16.38 -1.93 -2.89
N GLU A 110 16.80 -1.98 -4.16
CA GLU A 110 18.08 -1.43 -4.62
C GLU A 110 18.21 0.08 -4.31
N GLU A 111 17.14 0.85 -4.52
CA GLU A 111 17.09 2.27 -4.20
C GLU A 111 17.26 2.51 -2.68
N VAL A 112 16.51 1.80 -1.85
CA VAL A 112 16.57 1.91 -0.38
C VAL A 112 17.93 1.50 0.17
N GLU A 113 18.54 0.45 -0.37
CA GLU A 113 19.86 -0.05 0.05
C GLU A 113 21.00 0.89 -0.35
N THR A 114 20.97 1.40 -1.59
CA THR A 114 21.99 2.34 -2.11
C THR A 114 22.04 3.63 -1.32
N ASP A 115 20.87 4.09 -0.87
CA ASP A 115 20.71 5.35 -0.17
C ASP A 115 21.24 5.35 1.27
N GLY A 116 21.61 4.20 1.84
CA GLY A 116 22.07 4.06 3.23
C GLY A 116 21.08 4.63 4.27
N SER A 117 19.83 4.85 3.86
CA SER A 117 18.86 5.70 4.53
C SER A 117 17.94 4.89 5.45
N ARG A 118 17.41 5.55 6.48
CA ARG A 118 16.48 4.97 7.47
C ARG A 118 15.07 4.85 6.87
N PHE A 119 14.91 3.99 5.88
CA PHE A 119 13.58 3.57 5.46
C PHE A 119 13.03 2.51 6.40
N SER A 120 11.71 2.48 6.55
CA SER A 120 10.98 1.47 7.29
C SER A 120 9.74 1.08 6.50
N ALA A 121 9.24 -0.14 6.70
CA ALA A 121 8.08 -0.63 6.00
C ALA A 121 7.11 -1.34 6.93
N THR A 122 5.82 -1.33 6.56
CA THR A 122 4.77 -2.14 7.18
C THR A 122 3.85 -2.67 6.09
N ALA A 123 3.27 -3.85 6.32
CA ALA A 123 2.31 -4.43 5.39
C ALA A 123 1.07 -4.93 6.14
N LYS A 124 -0.10 -4.77 5.51
CA LYS A 124 -1.36 -5.33 6.00
C LYS A 124 -2.04 -6.15 4.92
N TYR A 125 -2.40 -7.37 5.30
CA TYR A 125 -3.19 -8.29 4.51
C TYR A 125 -4.68 -8.02 4.68
N PHE A 126 -5.45 -8.15 3.60
CA PHE A 126 -6.91 -8.27 3.64
C PHE A 126 -7.41 -9.18 2.53
N ARG A 127 -8.67 -9.61 2.65
CA ARG A 127 -9.40 -10.36 1.62
C ARG A 127 -10.40 -9.45 0.93
N LEU A 128 -10.43 -9.50 -0.39
CA LEU A 128 -11.38 -8.77 -1.23
C LEU A 128 -12.33 -9.74 -1.92
N GLY A 129 -13.63 -9.45 -1.87
CA GLY A 129 -14.67 -10.27 -2.49
C GLY A 129 -15.39 -11.17 -1.50
N GLY A 130 -15.98 -12.23 -2.04
CA GLY A 130 -17.15 -12.88 -1.44
C GLY A 130 -18.45 -12.23 -1.89
#